data_AF-A0A8X7WVF8-F1
#
_entry.id   AF-A0A8X7WVF8-F1
#
_cell.length_a   1.000
_cell.length_b   1.000
_cell.length_c   1.000
_cell.angle_alpha   90.00
_cell.angle_beta   90.00
_cell.angle_gamma   90.00
#
_symmetry.space_group_name_H-M   'P 1'
#
loop_
_entity.id
_entity.type
_entity.pdbx_description
1 polymer ?
#
loop_
_entity_poly.entity_id
_entity_poly.type
_entity_poly.pdbx_seq_one_letter_code
_entity_poly.pdbx_strand_id
1 'polypeptide(L)' 'MADYWKSQPKKFCQYCKCWIADNKPSIEFHERGKNHKENVSAKIAEASISCLYFKELF' A
#
# COMPACT_ATOMS: atom_id res chain seq x y z
N MET A 1 -34.96 -17.61 -8.60
CA MET A 1 -34.30 -16.38 -8.12
C MET A 1 -32.81 -16.59 -8.29
N ALA A 2 -32.16 -15.84 -9.17
CA ALA A 2 -30.75 -16.01 -9.47
C ALA A 2 -29.93 -15.28 -8.40
N ASP A 3 -29.17 -16.03 -7.61
CA ASP A 3 -28.15 -15.48 -6.72
C ASP A 3 -27.11 -14.76 -7.59
N TYR A 4 -27.19 -13.43 -7.62
CA TYR A 4 -26.26 -12.60 -8.36
C TYR A 4 -24.91 -12.69 -7.66
N TRP A 5 -24.06 -13.60 -8.15
CA TRP A 5 -22.69 -13.73 -7.68
C TRP A 5 -21.93 -12.44 -7.96
N LYS A 6 -21.93 -11.52 -6.98
CA LYS A 6 -21.04 -10.37 -6.99
C LYS A 6 -19.64 -10.86 -6.65
N SER A 7 -18.70 -10.64 -7.55
CA SER A 7 -17.27 -10.73 -7.24
C SER A 7 -16.98 -9.91 -5.99
N GLN A 8 -16.50 -10.56 -4.93
CA GLN A 8 -16.04 -9.90 -3.71
C GLN A 8 -15.01 -8.83 -4.10
N PRO A 9 -15.21 -7.55 -3.75
CA PRO A 9 -14.23 -6.52 -4.04
C PRO A 9 -12.92 -6.91 -3.34
N LYS A 10 -11.82 -6.89 -4.08
CA LYS A 10 -10.48 -7.10 -3.54
C LYS A 10 -9.70 -5.81 -3.78
N LYS A 11 -9.02 -5.32 -2.75
CA LYS A 11 -8.16 -4.14 -2.84
C LYS A 11 -6.73 -4.61 -3.07
N PHE A 12 -6.03 -3.95 -3.99
CA PHE A 12 -4.64 -4.26 -4.29
C PHE A 12 -3.72 -3.23 -3.63
N CYS A 13 -2.78 -3.70 -2.82
CA CYS A 13 -1.76 -2.84 -2.24
C CYS A 13 -0.56 -2.72 -3.19
N GLN A 14 -0.25 -1.50 -3.64
CA GLN A 14 0.84 -1.22 -4.57
C GLN A 14 2.23 -1.39 -3.92
N TYR A 15 2.33 -1.24 -2.60
CA TYR A 15 3.60 -1.35 -1.87
C TYR A 15 3.99 -2.79 -1.57
N CYS A 16 3.00 -3.62 -1.19
CA CYS A 16 3.20 -5.02 -0.83
C CYS A 16 2.90 -6.00 -1.96
N LYS A 17 2.40 -5.52 -3.11
CA LYS A 17 1.99 -6.33 -4.27
C LYS A 17 1.06 -7.50 -3.89
N CYS A 18 0.16 -7.28 -2.92
CA CYS A 18 -0.75 -8.31 -2.44
C CYS A 18 -2.22 -7.91 -2.63
N TRP A 19 -3.06 -8.93 -2.80
CA TRP A 19 -4.51 -8.79 -2.86
C TRP A 19 -5.08 -8.97 -1.46
N ILE A 20 -5.89 -8.00 -1.04
CA ILE A 20 -6.53 -7.97 0.28
C ILE A 20 -8.04 -8.05 0.05
N ALA A 21 -8.74 -8.82 0.88
CA ALA A 21 -10.20 -8.83 0.87
C ALA A 21 -10.73 -7.49 1.41
N ASP A 22 -11.86 -6.99 0.90
CA ASP A 22 -12.50 -5.73 1.32
C ASP A 22 -13.15 -5.81 2.73
N ASN A 23 -12.53 -6.53 3.64
CA ASN A 23 -12.90 -6.52 5.05
C ASN A 23 -12.11 -5.40 5.74
N LYS A 24 -12.81 -4.45 6.39
CA LYS A 24 -12.21 -3.41 7.24
C LYS A 24 -11.07 -3.93 8.14
N PRO A 25 -11.22 -5.07 8.88
CA PRO A 25 -10.13 -5.59 9.69
C PRO A 25 -8.94 -6.06 8.85
N SER A 26 -9.17 -6.67 7.69
CA SER A 26 -8.09 -7.15 6.82
C SER A 26 -7.23 -6.02 6.27
N ILE A 27 -7.82 -4.85 6.04
CA ILE A 27 -7.11 -3.63 5.62
C ILE A 27 -6.30 -3.08 6.79
N GLU A 28 -6.90 -2.95 7.98
CA GLU A 28 -6.18 -2.47 9.18
C GLU A 28 -5.01 -3.38 9.57
N PHE A 29 -5.18 -4.71 9.48
CA PHE A 29 -4.09 -5.66 9.73
C PHE A 29 -2.99 -5.54 8.67
N HIS A 30 -3.36 -5.26 7.42
CA HIS A 30 -2.40 -5.05 6.35
C HIS A 30 -1.59 -3.76 6.54
N GLU A 31 -2.24 -2.64 6.84
CA GLU A 31 -1.60 -1.34 7.08
C GLU A 31 -0.70 -1.35 8.33
N ARG A 32 -1.10 -2.11 9.37
CA ARG A 32 -0.29 -2.32 10.58
C ARG A 32 0.83 -3.36 10.40
N GLY A 33 0.89 -4.06 9.27
CA GLY A 33 1.93 -5.05 9.01
C GLY A 33 3.33 -4.42 9.00
N LYS A 34 4.27 -5.01 9.75
CA LYS A 34 5.65 -4.48 9.87
C LYS A 34 6.31 -4.27 8.50
N ASN A 35 6.17 -5.24 7.61
CA ASN A 35 6.75 -5.16 6.26
C ASN A 35 6.09 -4.09 5.37
N HIS A 36 4.80 -3.79 5.58
CA HIS A 36 4.15 -2.69 4.86
C HIS A 36 4.74 -1.35 5.28
N LYS A 37 4.85 -1.12 6.59
CA LYS A 37 5.37 0.12 7.15
C LYS A 37 6.84 0.36 6.78
N GLU A 38 7.67 -0.68 6.82
CA GLU A 38 9.09 -0.62 6.46
C GLU A 38 9.28 -0.25 4.97
N ASN A 39 8.53 -0.92 4.08
CA ASN A 39 8.59 -0.64 2.63
C ASN A 39 8.10 0.77 2.29
N VAL A 40 7.10 1.27 3.01
CA VAL A 40 6.59 2.65 2.84
C VAL A 40 7.62 3.67 3.35
N SER A 41 8.22 3.43 4.53
CA SER A 41 9.22 4.34 5.09
C SER A 41 10.49 4.41 4.24
N ALA A 42 10.96 3.29 3.69
CA ALA A 42 12.13 3.26 2.82
C ALA A 42 11.91 4.11 1.57
N LYS A 43 10.78 3.92 0.88
CA LYS A 43 10.42 4.70 -0.32
C LYS A 43 10.27 6.20 -0.03
N ILE A 44 9.71 6.56 1.12
CA ILE A 44 9.60 7.97 1.52
C ILE A 44 10.98 8.58 1.80
N ALA A 45 11.87 7.83 2.44
CA ALA A 45 13.24 8.28 2.70
C ALA A 45 14.01 8.47 1.39
N GLU A 46 13.92 7.53 0.46
CA GLU A 46 14.52 7.64 -0.89
C GLU A 46 13.98 8.86 -1.65
N ALA A 47 12.67 9.08 -1.64
CA ALA A 47 12.06 10.24 -2.29
C ALA A 47 12.47 11.58 -1.63
N SER A 48 12.58 11.59 -0.30
CA SER A 48 13.03 12.76 0.45
C SER A 48 14.49 13.11 0.13
N ILE A 49 15.35 12.09 0.03
CA ILE A 49 16.76 12.26 -0.38
C ILE A 49 16.83 12.82 -1.80
N SER A 50 16.07 12.27 -2.75
CA SER A 50 16.03 12.77 -4.13
C SER A 50 15.61 14.24 -4.24
N CYS A 51 14.73 14.72 -3.35
CA CYS A 51 14.29 16.10 -3.33
C CYS A 51 15.38 17.06 -2.80
N LEU A 52 16.20 16.60 -1.85
CA LEU A 52 17.32 17.38 -1.32
C LEU A 52 18.45 17.56 -2.34
N TYR A 53 18.76 16.51 -3.11
CA TYR A 53 19.75 16.60 -4.18
C TYR A 53 19.35 17.55 -5.31
N PHE A 54 18.04 17.72 -5.57
CA PHE A 54 17.58 18.66 -6.60
C PHE A 54 17.72 20.12 -6.18
N LYS A 55 17.72 20.42 -4.87
CA LYS A 55 17.92 21.79 -4.35
C LYS A 55 19.38 22.25 -4.36
N GLU A 56 20.36 21.35 -4.34
CA GLU A 56 21.78 21.74 -4.42
C GLU A 56 22.30 21.86 -5.85
N LEU A 57 21.53 21.39 -6.84
CA LEU A 57 21.88 21.44 -8.26
C LEU A 57 21.26 22.62 -9.02
N PHE A 58 20.54 23.51 -8.33
CA PHE A 58 19.92 24.71 -8.91
C PHE A 58 20.23 25.98 -8.12
#